data_AF-A0A8T7CQX3-F1
#
_entry.id   AF-A0A8T7CQX3-F1
#
_cell.length_a   1.000
_cell.length_b   1.000
_cell.length_c   1.000
_cell.angle_alpha   90.00
_cell.angle_beta   90.00
_cell.angle_gamma   90.00
#
_symmetry.space_group_name_H-M   'P 1'
#
loop_
_entity.id
_entity.type
_entity.pdbx_description
1 polymer ?
#
loop_
_entity_poly.entity_id
_entity_poly.type
_entity_poly.pdbx_seq_one_letter_code
_entity_poly.pdbx_strand_id
1 'polypeptide(L)'
;MADSKIKVSRQRSKAGGLTAVANAMRHAIGKAGPVRGGKALLNTNQADGFDCPGCAWPEAEKRSIAEFCENGAKAVADEATTSKITPAFFERYSLEELRSKSGKWLNAQGRLCHPMVLREGDTHYSAISWDEAYDL
;
A
#
# COMPACT_ATOMS: atom_id res chain seq x y z
N MET A 1 -18.84 -8.90 -26.02
CA MET A 1 -18.02 -10.05 -26.41
C MET A 1 -16.54 -9.71 -26.21
N ALA A 2 -15.98 -9.98 -25.02
CA ALA A 2 -14.60 -9.60 -24.66
C ALA A 2 -13.70 -10.80 -24.29
N ASP A 3 -14.15 -12.05 -24.53
CA ASP A 3 -13.45 -13.25 -24.06
C ASP A 3 -12.48 -13.87 -25.08
N SER A 4 -12.39 -13.34 -26.31
CA SER A 4 -11.69 -13.97 -27.44
C SER A 4 -10.14 -13.92 -27.37
N LYS A 5 -9.54 -13.35 -26.31
CA LYS A 5 -8.07 -13.19 -26.18
C LYS A 5 -7.48 -13.74 -24.88
N ILE A 6 -8.18 -14.60 -24.14
CA ILE A 6 -7.61 -15.22 -22.95
C ILE A 6 -6.75 -16.42 -23.37
N LYS A 7 -5.42 -16.26 -23.34
CA LYS A 7 -4.47 -17.36 -23.57
C LYS A 7 -4.27 -18.14 -22.28
N VAL A 8 -4.82 -19.36 -22.22
CA VAL A 8 -4.54 -20.30 -21.12
C VAL A 8 -3.15 -20.90 -21.34
N SER A 9 -2.24 -20.66 -20.40
CA SER A 9 -0.88 -21.20 -20.40
C SER A 9 -0.76 -22.36 -19.42
N ARG A 10 0.35 -23.10 -19.49
CA ARG A 10 0.64 -24.20 -18.56
C ARG A 10 0.68 -23.67 -17.12
N GLN A 11 -0.07 -24.33 -16.24
CA GLN A 11 -0.15 -23.98 -14.83
C GLN A 11 1.23 -24.07 -14.17
N ARG A 12 1.56 -23.08 -13.33
CA ARG A 12 2.84 -23.06 -12.58
C ARG A 12 2.79 -24.15 -11.51
N SER A 13 3.89 -24.90 -11.35
CA SER A 13 3.99 -25.98 -10.37
C SER A 13 4.37 -25.51 -8.96
N LYS A 14 4.67 -24.22 -8.78
CA LYS A 14 5.04 -23.62 -7.49
C LYS A 14 4.30 -22.31 -7.30
N ALA A 15 3.66 -22.15 -6.15
CA ALA A 15 2.98 -20.92 -5.73
C ALA A 15 3.89 -19.98 -4.90
N GLY A 16 5.09 -20.45 -4.53
CA GLY A 16 6.06 -19.70 -3.72
C GLY A 16 7.51 -20.14 -3.97
N GLY A 17 8.44 -19.60 -3.18
CA GLY A 17 9.88 -19.87 -3.28
C GLY A 17 10.70 -18.60 -3.47
N LEU A 18 11.97 -18.75 -3.84
CA LEU A 18 12.94 -17.64 -3.92
C LEU A 18 12.48 -16.47 -4.78
N THR A 19 11.75 -16.72 -5.86
CA THR A 19 11.19 -15.65 -6.71
C THR A 19 10.15 -14.81 -5.96
N ALA A 20 9.28 -15.43 -5.17
CA ALA A 20 8.28 -14.72 -4.36
C ALA A 20 8.96 -13.87 -3.28
N VAL A 21 9.99 -14.41 -2.62
CA VAL A 21 10.81 -13.68 -1.64
C VAL A 21 11.51 -12.50 -2.28
N ALA A 22 12.16 -12.70 -3.43
CA ALA A 22 12.84 -11.62 -4.16
C ALA A 22 11.86 -10.52 -4.61
N ASN A 23 10.65 -10.90 -5.06
CA ASN A 23 9.61 -9.93 -5.40
C ASN A 23 9.13 -9.16 -4.18
N ALA A 24 8.86 -9.82 -3.06
CA ALA A 24 8.46 -9.18 -1.81
C ALA A 24 9.52 -8.16 -1.34
N MET A 25 10.79 -8.58 -1.30
CA MET A 25 11.91 -7.71 -0.93
C MET A 25 12.07 -6.53 -1.88
N ARG A 26 11.92 -6.72 -3.19
CA ARG A 26 11.99 -5.62 -4.16
C ARG A 26 10.95 -4.54 -3.88
N HIS A 27 9.72 -4.92 -3.53
CA HIS A 27 8.67 -3.96 -3.21
C HIS A 27 8.94 -3.25 -1.88
N ALA A 28 9.34 -3.99 -0.84
CA ALA A 28 9.67 -3.42 0.47
C ALA A 28 10.83 -2.42 0.38
N ILE A 29 11.93 -2.80 -0.29
CA ILE A 29 13.08 -1.92 -0.49
C ILE A 29 12.70 -0.71 -1.36
N GLY A 30 11.96 -0.93 -2.46
CA GLY A 30 11.61 0.13 -3.40
C GLY A 30 10.71 1.22 -2.82
N LYS A 31 9.88 0.89 -1.81
CA LYS A 31 8.95 1.84 -1.18
C LYS A 31 9.43 2.39 0.15
N ALA A 32 10.01 1.53 0.99
CA ALA A 32 10.38 1.87 2.37
C ALA A 32 11.91 1.94 2.60
N GLY A 33 12.72 1.54 1.62
CA GLY A 33 14.16 1.36 1.78
C GLY A 33 14.54 0.04 2.48
N PRO A 34 15.83 -0.33 2.46
CA PRO A 34 16.27 -1.65 2.92
C PRO A 34 16.12 -1.85 4.44
N VAL A 35 16.38 -0.81 5.23
CA VAL A 35 16.33 -0.90 6.70
C VAL A 35 14.89 -0.93 7.20
N ARG A 36 14.09 0.09 6.87
CA ARG A 36 12.70 0.20 7.32
C ARG A 36 11.83 -0.89 6.70
N GLY A 37 11.98 -1.17 5.40
CA GLY A 37 11.26 -2.25 4.73
C GLY A 37 11.59 -3.62 5.28
N GLY A 38 12.88 -3.93 5.48
CA GLY A 38 13.31 -5.18 6.11
C GLY A 38 12.79 -5.34 7.53
N LYS A 39 12.91 -4.29 8.35
CA LYS A 39 12.37 -4.28 9.72
C LYS A 39 10.85 -4.48 9.73
N ALA A 40 10.11 -3.81 8.85
CA ALA A 40 8.65 -3.95 8.78
C ALA A 40 8.24 -5.39 8.43
N LEU A 41 8.88 -6.01 7.43
CA LEU A 41 8.60 -7.39 7.05
C LEU A 41 8.93 -8.39 8.18
N LEU A 42 10.08 -8.22 8.84
CA LEU A 42 10.48 -9.10 9.94
C LEU A 42 9.57 -9.01 11.17
N ASN A 43 8.85 -7.90 11.36
CA ASN A 43 7.89 -7.74 12.46
C ASN A 43 6.45 -8.05 12.04
N THR A 44 6.22 -8.40 10.77
CA THR A 44 4.87 -8.74 10.30
C THR A 44 4.45 -10.09 10.85
N ASN A 45 3.26 -10.15 11.46
CA ASN A 45 2.63 -11.33 12.07
C ASN A 45 3.53 -12.04 13.10
N GLN A 46 4.47 -11.34 13.73
CA GLN A 46 5.26 -11.86 14.85
C GLN A 46 4.56 -11.59 16.19
N ALA A 47 4.90 -12.37 17.22
CA ALA A 47 4.21 -12.32 18.52
C ALA A 47 4.33 -10.96 19.23
N ASP A 48 5.48 -10.29 19.08
CA ASP A 48 5.78 -8.94 19.55
C ASP A 48 5.74 -7.89 18.42
N GLY A 49 5.19 -8.29 17.27
CA GLY A 49 5.13 -7.50 16.04
C GLY A 49 3.76 -6.85 15.82
N PHE A 50 3.35 -6.82 14.56
CA PHE A 50 2.04 -6.29 14.16
C PHE A 50 1.39 -7.19 13.11
N ASP A 51 0.07 -7.20 13.07
CA ASP A 51 -0.67 -7.99 12.08
C ASP A 51 -0.63 -7.38 10.69
N CYS A 52 -0.50 -8.23 9.68
CA CYS A 52 -0.56 -7.82 8.29
C CYS A 52 -1.93 -7.17 7.99
N PRO A 53 -1.98 -5.90 7.56
CA PRO A 53 -3.26 -5.21 7.31
C PRO A 53 -4.01 -5.75 6.09
N GLY A 54 -3.35 -6.58 5.27
CA GLY A 54 -3.89 -7.10 4.01
C GLY A 54 -4.45 -8.52 4.07
N CYS A 55 -4.29 -9.27 5.17
CA CYS A 55 -4.80 -10.64 5.25
C CYS A 55 -5.03 -11.12 6.70
N ALA A 56 -5.95 -12.07 6.86
CA ALA A 56 -6.11 -12.83 8.09
C ALA A 56 -5.05 -13.94 8.15
N TRP A 57 -3.83 -13.60 8.55
CA TRP A 57 -2.75 -14.57 8.72
C TRP A 57 -2.96 -15.36 10.02
N PRO A 58 -2.88 -16.71 10.00
CA PRO A 58 -3.12 -17.50 11.19
C PRO A 58 -2.00 -17.33 12.22
N GLU A 59 -2.38 -17.29 13.50
CA GLU A 59 -1.42 -17.25 14.61
C GLU A 59 -1.06 -18.67 15.05
N ALA A 60 0.16 -19.12 14.73
CA ALA A 60 0.69 -20.39 15.21
C ALA A 60 1.48 -20.22 16.51
N GLU A 61 1.52 -21.27 17.36
CA GLU A 61 2.37 -21.30 18.56
C GLU A 61 3.86 -21.13 18.24
N LYS A 62 4.30 -21.69 17.10
CA LYS A 62 5.66 -21.52 16.58
C LYS A 62 5.59 -20.71 15.29
N ARG A 63 6.11 -19.48 15.35
CA ARG A 63 6.19 -18.56 14.21
C ARG A 63 7.55 -18.68 13.52
N SER A 64 7.55 -18.66 12.20
CA SER A 64 8.74 -18.55 11.37
C SER A 64 9.22 -17.10 11.27
N ILE A 65 10.41 -16.90 10.71
CA ILE A 65 10.98 -15.56 10.48
C ILE A 65 10.18 -14.77 9.42
N ALA A 66 9.40 -15.44 8.57
CA ALA A 66 8.66 -14.84 7.48
C ALA A 66 7.19 -15.29 7.49
N GLU A 67 6.40 -14.65 8.34
CA GLU A 67 4.95 -14.91 8.50
C GLU A 67 4.12 -14.04 7.54
N PHE A 68 4.37 -14.08 6.23
CA PHE A 68 3.58 -13.30 5.27
C PHE A 68 3.61 -13.87 3.85
N CYS A 69 2.59 -13.56 3.06
CA CYS A 69 2.58 -13.83 1.61
C CYS A 69 3.10 -12.63 0.81
N GLU A 70 3.32 -12.82 -0.50
CA GLU A 70 3.79 -11.74 -1.39
C GLU A 70 2.85 -10.51 -1.37
N ASN A 71 1.54 -10.72 -1.34
CA ASN A 71 0.57 -9.62 -1.29
C ASN A 71 0.58 -8.91 0.07
N GLY A 72 0.74 -9.65 1.16
CA GLY A 72 0.94 -9.08 2.49
C GLY A 72 2.22 -8.23 2.54
N ALA A 73 3.32 -8.73 2.00
CA ALA A 73 4.56 -7.98 1.90
C ALA A 73 4.42 -6.70 1.07
N LYS A 74 3.64 -6.72 -0.02
CA LYS A 74 3.35 -5.51 -0.82
C LYS A 74 2.50 -4.50 -0.05
N ALA A 75 1.50 -4.96 0.69
CA ALA A 75 0.66 -4.10 1.53
C ALA A 75 1.48 -3.45 2.65
N VAL A 76 2.31 -4.22 3.34
CA VAL A 76 3.26 -3.71 4.34
C VAL A 76 4.26 -2.74 3.71
N ALA A 77 4.77 -3.01 2.50
CA ALA A 77 5.65 -2.11 1.79
C ALA A 77 4.97 -0.78 1.40
N ASP A 78 3.69 -0.84 1.02
CA ASP A 78 2.88 0.35 0.80
C ASP A 78 2.76 1.16 2.08
N GLU A 79 2.47 0.51 3.21
CA GLU A 79 2.28 1.21 4.48
C GLU A 79 3.58 1.76 5.06
N ALA A 80 4.67 1.03 4.87
CA ALA A 80 6.00 1.45 5.29
C ALA A 80 6.63 2.50 4.37
N THR A 81 5.95 2.91 3.28
CA THR A 81 6.49 3.87 2.30
C THR A 81 6.99 5.16 2.95
N THR A 82 8.05 5.74 2.38
CA THR A 82 8.55 7.06 2.80
C THR A 82 7.89 8.21 2.05
N SER A 83 7.15 7.91 0.97
CA SER A 83 6.46 8.91 0.17
C SER A 83 5.26 9.49 0.91
N LYS A 84 5.15 10.82 0.91
CA LYS A 84 4.07 11.56 1.55
C LYS A 84 3.38 12.45 0.53
N ILE A 85 2.06 12.55 0.63
CA ILE A 85 1.23 13.44 -0.16
C ILE A 85 1.04 14.72 0.63
N THR A 86 1.55 15.84 0.11
CA THR A 86 1.42 17.17 0.72
C THR A 86 0.25 17.95 0.10
N PRO A 87 -0.18 19.07 0.70
CA PRO A 87 -1.23 19.93 0.11
C PRO A 87 -0.96 20.32 -1.35
N ALA A 88 0.31 20.55 -1.72
CA ALA A 88 0.71 20.88 -3.09
C ALA A 88 0.33 19.80 -4.13
N PHE A 89 0.13 18.54 -3.73
CA PHE A 89 -0.40 17.51 -4.60
C PHE A 89 -1.87 17.78 -4.95
N PHE A 90 -2.66 18.19 -3.96
CA PHE A 90 -4.08 18.47 -4.11
C PHE A 90 -4.37 19.81 -4.76
N GLU A 91 -3.45 20.76 -4.67
CA GLU A 91 -3.47 21.99 -5.49
C GLU A 91 -3.21 21.70 -6.98
N ARG A 92 -2.43 20.65 -7.28
CA ARG A 92 -2.07 20.27 -8.65
C ARG A 92 -3.15 19.46 -9.36
N TYR A 93 -3.83 18.57 -8.64
CA TYR A 93 -4.75 17.61 -9.22
C TYR A 93 -6.19 17.89 -8.81
N SER A 94 -7.03 18.16 -9.80
CA SER A 94 -8.48 18.30 -9.60
C SER A 94 -9.13 16.96 -9.23
N LEU A 95 -10.34 17.03 -8.67
CA LEU A 95 -11.16 15.87 -8.34
C LEU A 95 -11.46 15.01 -9.58
N GLU A 96 -11.72 15.64 -10.73
CA GLU A 96 -11.96 14.92 -11.98
C GLU A 96 -10.71 14.17 -12.43
N GLU A 97 -9.54 14.81 -12.38
CA GLU A 97 -8.28 14.15 -12.71
C GLU A 97 -7.98 12.99 -11.77
N LEU A 98 -8.18 13.16 -10.45
CA LEU A 98 -7.98 12.10 -9.47
C LEU A 98 -8.92 10.91 -9.72
N ARG A 99 -10.20 11.18 -10.04
CA ARG A 99 -11.19 10.14 -10.39
C ARG A 99 -10.81 9.35 -11.64
N SER A 100 -10.06 9.96 -12.57
CA SER A 100 -9.57 9.27 -13.77
C SER A 100 -8.40 8.31 -13.49
N LYS A 101 -7.76 8.37 -12.32
CA LYS A 101 -6.59 7.56 -11.99
C LYS A 101 -6.97 6.19 -11.44
N SER A 102 -6.14 5.19 -11.75
CA SER A 102 -6.29 3.86 -11.15
C SER A 102 -5.94 3.86 -9.66
N GLY A 103 -6.55 2.95 -8.89
CA GLY A 103 -6.22 2.77 -7.46
C GLY A 103 -4.73 2.47 -7.21
N LYS A 104 -4.08 1.73 -8.13
CA LYS A 104 -2.62 1.51 -8.08
C LYS A 104 -1.84 2.82 -8.17
N TRP A 105 -2.26 3.71 -9.07
CA TRP A 105 -1.61 5.02 -9.23
C TRP A 105 -1.83 5.89 -7.99
N LEU A 106 -3.06 5.94 -7.47
CA LEU A 106 -3.40 6.71 -6.28
C LEU A 106 -2.59 6.26 -5.06
N ASN A 107 -2.55 4.95 -4.79
CA ASN A 107 -1.77 4.39 -3.69
C ASN A 107 -0.25 4.65 -3.82
N ALA A 108 0.28 4.73 -5.04
CA ALA A 108 1.70 5.00 -5.26
C ALA A 108 2.12 6.45 -4.95
N GLN A 109 1.17 7.38 -4.78
CA GLN A 109 1.49 8.79 -4.50
C GLN A 109 2.02 9.01 -3.07
N GLY A 110 1.75 8.07 -2.15
CA GLY A 110 2.24 8.11 -0.77
C GLY A 110 1.11 8.13 0.26
N ARG A 111 1.41 8.62 1.46
CA ARG A 111 0.45 8.70 2.58
C ARG A 111 -0.05 10.13 2.78
N LEU A 112 -1.35 10.26 3.05
CA LEU A 112 -1.96 11.52 3.49
C LEU A 112 -1.35 11.90 4.84
N CYS A 113 -0.85 13.12 4.94
CA CYS A 113 -0.23 13.62 6.18
C CYS A 113 -0.81 14.94 6.68
N HIS A 114 -1.84 15.47 6.00
CA HIS A 114 -2.55 16.70 6.38
C HIS A 114 -4.06 16.46 6.25
N PRO A 115 -4.88 17.06 7.13
CA PRO A 115 -6.31 17.17 6.92
C PRO A 115 -6.60 17.97 5.65
N MET A 116 -7.53 17.47 4.85
CA MET A 116 -7.93 18.08 3.58
C MET A 116 -9.46 18.14 3.52
N VAL A 117 -10.00 19.18 2.90
CA VAL A 117 -11.44 19.34 2.71
C VAL A 117 -11.75 19.72 1.27
N LEU A 118 -12.89 19.25 0.78
CA LEU A 118 -13.48 19.69 -0.47
C LEU A 118 -14.75 20.47 -0.12
N ARG A 119 -14.77 21.78 -0.36
CA ARG A 119 -15.97 22.60 -0.08
C ARG A 119 -16.95 22.52 -1.25
N GLU A 120 -18.19 22.92 -0.99
CA GLU A 120 -19.23 22.90 -2.01
C GLU A 120 -18.83 23.78 -3.22
N GLY A 121 -18.90 23.21 -4.42
CA GLY A 121 -18.51 23.88 -5.66
C GLY A 121 -17.01 23.83 -6.00
N ASP A 122 -16.14 23.39 -5.08
CA ASP A 122 -14.70 23.30 -5.34
C ASP A 122 -14.35 22.13 -6.26
N THR A 123 -13.28 22.31 -7.03
CA THR A 123 -12.71 21.26 -7.90
C THR A 123 -11.44 20.64 -7.33
N HIS A 124 -10.84 21.24 -6.30
CA HIS A 124 -9.59 20.80 -5.67
C HIS A 124 -9.76 20.73 -4.16
N TYR A 125 -9.04 19.82 -3.50
CA TYR A 125 -9.00 19.78 -2.04
C TYR A 125 -8.13 20.92 -1.50
N SER A 126 -8.59 21.56 -0.44
CA SER A 126 -7.83 22.56 0.31
C SER A 126 -7.38 21.99 1.66
N ALA A 127 -6.18 22.35 2.10
CA ALA A 127 -5.71 21.94 3.43
C ALA A 127 -6.44 22.72 4.53
N ILE A 128 -6.70 22.05 5.65
CA ILE A 128 -7.26 22.64 6.87
C ILE A 128 -6.46 22.19 8.09
N SER A 129 -6.65 22.86 9.22
CA SER A 129 -6.07 22.41 10.50
C SER A 129 -6.81 21.18 11.03
N TRP A 130 -6.19 20.48 12.00
CA TRP A 130 -6.87 19.40 12.71
C TRP A 130 -8.05 19.94 13.53
N ASP A 131 -7.91 21.11 14.16
CA ASP A 131 -8.99 21.72 14.94
C ASP A 131 -10.21 22.03 14.05
N GLU A 132 -9.99 22.64 12.88
CA GLU A 132 -11.07 22.88 11.90
C GLU A 132 -11.69 21.55 11.42
N ALA A 133 -10.88 20.51 11.22
CA ALA A 133 -11.40 19.19 10.80
C ALA A 133 -12.26 18.52 11.88
N TYR A 134 -12.01 18.79 13.17
CA TYR A 134 -12.83 18.30 14.28
C TYR A 134 -14.11 19.12 14.50
N ASP A 135 -14.14 20.37 14.03
CA ASP A 135 -15.28 21.28 14.16
C ASP A 135 -16.28 21.20 12.97
N LEU A 136 -15.94 20.47 11.89
CA LEU A 136 -16.80 20.21 10.72
C LEU A 136 -17.73 19.02 10.93
#